data_AF-A0A8T7CTI8-F1
#
_entry.id   AF-A0A8T7CTI8-F1
#
_cell.length_a   1.000
_cell.length_b   1.000
_cell.length_c   1.000
_cell.angle_alpha   90.00
_cell.angle_beta   90.00
_cell.angle_gamma   90.00
#
_symmetry.space_group_name_H-M   'P 1'
#
loop_
_entity.id
_entity.type
_entity.pdbx_description
1 polymer ?
#
loop_
_entity_poly.entity_id
_entity_poly.type
_entity_poly.pdbx_seq_one_letter_code
_entity_poly.pdbx_strand_id
1 'polypeptide(L)'
;RECLVAVQHDLFDLGGELCMPGHTLIDAEYVARLEKTLDQFNEPLPSLKEFILPGGGHAASACHLARTVCRRAERRVWTASRDLQVNSESIKYLNRLSDLLFVIARVLARHETGQEVLWQRKK
;
A
#
# COMPACT_ATOMS: atom_id res chain seq x y z
N ARG A 1 7.14 -11.90 -1.85
CA ARG A 1 8.49 -11.26 -1.82
C ARG A 1 8.75 -10.46 -3.08
N GLU A 2 8.66 -11.08 -4.27
CA GLU A 2 8.91 -10.42 -5.56
C GLU A 2 8.07 -9.15 -5.77
N CYS A 3 6.78 -9.18 -5.43
CA CYS A 3 5.91 -8.00 -5.50
C CYS A 3 6.44 -6.81 -4.69
N LEU A 4 6.99 -7.03 -3.48
CA LEU A 4 7.54 -5.96 -2.65
C LEU A 4 8.86 -5.42 -3.20
N VAL A 5 9.66 -6.27 -3.86
CA VAL A 5 10.87 -5.83 -4.55
C VAL A 5 10.50 -4.95 -5.75
N ALA A 6 9.51 -5.35 -6.55
CA ALA A 6 9.02 -4.52 -7.65
C ALA A 6 8.52 -3.15 -7.15
N VAL A 7 7.76 -3.12 -6.05
CA VAL A 7 7.34 -1.87 -5.40
C VAL A 7 8.54 -1.00 -4.98
N GLN A 8 9.65 -1.58 -4.52
CA GLN A 8 10.83 -0.79 -4.16
C GLN A 8 11.44 -0.08 -5.37
N HIS A 9 11.44 -0.72 -6.55
CA HIS A 9 11.85 -0.08 -7.80
C HIS A 9 10.88 1.04 -8.19
N ASP A 10 9.58 0.76 -8.19
CA ASP A 10 8.56 1.76 -8.51
C ASP A 10 8.63 2.99 -7.60
N LEU A 11 8.93 2.81 -6.31
CA LEU A 11 9.11 3.91 -5.35
C LEU A 11 10.38 4.73 -5.61
N PHE A 12 11.42 4.13 -6.18
CA PHE A 12 12.61 4.85 -6.62
C PHE A 12 12.28 5.76 -7.81
N ASP A 13 11.56 5.23 -8.79
CA ASP A 13 11.11 5.99 -9.97
C ASP A 13 10.14 7.12 -9.57
N LEU A 14 9.18 6.84 -8.68
CA LEU A 14 8.27 7.85 -8.13
C LEU A 14 9.03 8.95 -7.38
N GLY A 15 10.06 8.59 -6.62
CA GLY A 15 10.94 9.55 -5.95
C GLY A 15 11.70 10.43 -6.95
N GLY A 16 12.20 9.85 -8.04
CA GLY A 16 12.85 10.56 -9.13
C GLY A 16 11.90 11.54 -9.84
N GLU A 17 10.67 11.09 -10.13
CA GLU A 17 9.60 11.92 -10.70
C GLU A 17 9.30 13.13 -9.83
N LEU A 18 9.13 12.95 -8.52
CA LEU A 18 8.86 14.06 -7.60
C LEU A 18 10.02 15.05 -7.48
N CYS A 19 11.25 14.61 -7.74
CA CYS A 19 12.44 15.44 -7.65
C CYS A 19 12.73 16.24 -8.92
N MET A 20 12.31 15.75 -10.09
CA MET A 20 12.64 16.32 -11.40
C MET A 20 11.43 16.98 -12.07
N PRO A 21 11.35 18.32 -12.11
CA PRO A 21 10.23 19.03 -12.73
C PRO A 21 10.06 18.66 -14.21
N GLY A 22 8.82 18.39 -14.62
CA GLY A 22 8.47 18.09 -16.02
C GLY A 22 8.83 16.68 -16.50
N HIS A 23 9.32 15.81 -15.61
CA HIS A 23 9.55 14.41 -15.90
C HIS A 23 8.40 13.57 -15.33
N THR A 24 7.88 12.62 -16.11
CA THR A 24 6.82 11.70 -15.70
C THR A 24 7.28 10.28 -16.00
N LEU A 25 7.36 9.45 -14.96
CA LEU A 25 7.78 8.05 -15.01
C LEU A 25 6.65 7.11 -14.63
N ILE A 26 5.82 7.50 -13.65
CA ILE A 26 4.71 6.69 -13.16
C ILE A 26 3.51 6.91 -14.07
N ASP A 27 3.11 5.86 -14.76
CA ASP A 27 1.91 5.86 -15.61
C ASP A 27 0.81 4.96 -15.03
N ALA A 28 -0.29 4.85 -15.77
CA ALA A 28 -1.44 4.04 -15.38
C ALA A 28 -1.12 2.53 -15.27
N GLU A 29 -0.09 2.02 -15.96
CA GLU A 29 0.27 0.60 -15.90
C GLU A 29 0.86 0.23 -14.53
N TYR A 30 1.57 1.16 -13.88
CA TYR A 30 2.06 0.97 -12.50
C TYR A 30 0.89 0.76 -11.54
N VAL A 31 -0.16 1.57 -11.68
CA VAL A 31 -1.37 1.47 -10.85
C VAL A 31 -2.12 0.18 -11.15
N ALA A 32 -2.33 -0.15 -12.43
CA ALA A 32 -3.00 -1.38 -12.85
C ALA A 32 -2.28 -2.65 -12.36
N ARG A 33 -0.93 -2.64 -12.35
CA ARG A 33 -0.13 -3.74 -11.80
C ARG A 33 -0.34 -3.92 -10.30
N LEU A 34 -0.43 -2.83 -9.53
CA LEU A 34 -0.76 -2.90 -8.10
C LEU A 34 -2.16 -3.44 -7.86
N GLU A 35 -3.16 -2.97 -8.60
CA GLU A 35 -4.55 -3.44 -8.48
C GLU A 35 -4.66 -4.94 -8.77
N LYS A 36 -4.06 -5.41 -9.88
CA LYS A 36 -4.01 -6.83 -10.20
C LYS A 36 -3.35 -7.66 -9.09
N THR A 37 -2.25 -7.17 -8.54
CA THR A 37 -1.54 -7.86 -7.44
C THR A 37 -2.37 -7.88 -6.17
N LEU A 38 -3.07 -6.78 -5.87
CA LEU A 38 -3.99 -6.67 -4.74
C LEU A 38 -5.11 -7.70 -4.85
N ASP A 39 -5.76 -7.79 -6.01
CA ASP A 39 -6.85 -8.73 -6.25
C ASP A 39 -6.39 -10.19 -6.05
N GLN A 40 -5.20 -10.54 -6.57
CA GLN A 40 -4.62 -11.88 -6.40
C GLN A 40 -4.40 -12.25 -4.94
N PHE A 41 -3.90 -11.33 -4.11
CA PHE A 41 -3.74 -11.59 -2.68
C PHE A 41 -5.04 -11.55 -1.90
N ASN A 42 -6.05 -10.82 -2.39
CA ASN A 42 -7.33 -10.67 -1.71
C ASN A 42 -8.31 -11.80 -2.02
N GLU A 43 -8.22 -12.42 -3.19
CA GLU A 43 -9.08 -13.54 -3.64
C GLU A 43 -9.21 -14.70 -2.62
N PRO A 44 -8.13 -15.24 -2.03
CA PRO A 44 -8.24 -16.33 -1.06
C PRO A 44 -8.67 -15.87 0.35
N LEU A 45 -8.77 -14.56 0.60
CA LEU A 45 -9.08 -14.05 1.93
C LEU A 45 -10.59 -14.07 2.18
N PRO A 46 -11.04 -14.43 3.40
CA PRO A 46 -12.44 -14.26 3.75
C PRO A 46 -12.83 -12.77 3.75
N SER A 47 -14.12 -12.51 3.55
CA SER A 47 -14.64 -11.14 3.61
C SER A 47 -14.36 -10.48 4.96
N LEU A 48 -14.02 -9.18 4.91
CA LEU A 48 -13.73 -8.40 6.10
C LEU A 48 -15.03 -8.09 6.84
N LYS A 49 -15.20 -8.68 8.04
CA LYS A 49 -16.41 -8.50 8.85
C LYS A 49 -16.29 -7.40 9.91
N GLU A 50 -15.07 -7.10 10.35
CA GLU A 50 -14.77 -6.13 11.40
C GLU A 50 -13.46 -5.39 11.09
N PHE A 51 -13.21 -4.28 11.78
CA PHE A 51 -11.94 -3.56 11.65
C PHE A 51 -10.76 -4.43 12.12
N ILE A 52 -9.66 -4.38 11.37
CA ILE A 52 -8.40 -5.05 11.74
C ILE A 52 -7.51 -4.07 12.48
N LEU A 53 -7.02 -4.50 13.64
CA LEU A 53 -5.96 -3.83 14.37
C LEU A 53 -4.59 -4.23 13.80
N PRO A 54 -3.64 -3.30 13.68
CA PRO A 54 -2.28 -3.61 13.26
C PRO A 54 -1.63 -4.67 14.17
N GLY A 55 -1.37 -5.85 13.63
CA GLY A 55 -0.84 -6.98 14.39
C GLY A 55 -0.93 -8.29 13.61
N GLY A 56 -0.95 -9.42 14.32
CA GLY A 56 -1.16 -10.74 13.71
C GLY A 56 0.12 -11.51 13.37
N GLY A 57 1.27 -11.09 13.88
CA GLY A 57 2.58 -11.68 13.60
C GLY A 57 3.63 -10.61 13.28
N HIS A 58 4.90 -11.00 13.17
CA HIS A 58 5.99 -10.04 12.94
C HIS A 58 5.92 -9.46 11.53
N ALA A 59 5.72 -10.32 10.52
CA ALA A 59 5.64 -9.90 9.14
C ALA A 59 4.37 -9.07 8.87
N ALA A 60 3.22 -9.49 9.42
CA ALA A 60 1.98 -8.73 9.33
C ALA A 60 2.11 -7.33 9.95
N SER A 61 2.70 -7.23 11.14
CA SER A 61 2.94 -5.95 11.83
C SER A 61 3.87 -5.04 11.02
N ALA A 62 4.93 -5.59 10.43
CA ALA A 62 5.84 -4.84 9.56
C ALA A 62 5.13 -4.29 8.31
N CYS A 63 4.24 -5.07 7.68
CA CYS A 63 3.41 -4.60 6.57
C CYS A 63 2.45 -3.48 7.00
N HIS A 64 1.85 -3.57 8.18
CA HIS A 64 1.03 -2.47 8.70
C HIS A 64 1.85 -1.21 8.99
N LEU A 65 3.08 -1.34 9.50
CA LEU A 65 3.98 -0.19 9.66
C LEU A 65 4.28 0.46 8.31
N ALA A 66 4.71 -0.33 7.32
CA ALA A 66 4.97 0.15 5.96
C ALA A 66 3.72 0.85 5.37
N ARG A 67 2.52 0.30 5.57
CA ARG A 67 1.26 0.91 5.14
C ARG A 67 1.05 2.29 5.74
N THR A 68 1.31 2.48 7.04
CA THR A 68 1.16 3.80 7.68
C THR A 68 2.15 4.83 7.14
N VAL A 69 3.38 4.39 6.81
CA VAL A 69 4.39 5.24 6.16
C VAL A 69 3.96 5.58 4.74
N CYS A 70 3.43 4.64 3.97
CA CYS A 70 2.89 4.87 2.63
C CYS A 70 1.76 5.90 2.65
N ARG A 71 0.79 5.78 3.57
CA ARG A 71 -0.28 6.78 3.73
C ARG A 71 0.25 8.15 4.15
N ARG A 72 1.34 8.20 4.92
CA ARG A 72 2.01 9.46 5.25
C ARG A 72 2.63 10.08 3.99
N ALA A 73 3.32 9.29 3.15
CA ALA A 73 3.87 9.75 1.89
C ALA A 73 2.76 10.28 0.95
N GLU A 74 1.66 9.52 0.78
CA GLU A 74 0.48 9.94 0.02
C GLU A 74 -0.04 11.31 0.44
N ARG A 75 -0.25 11.54 1.75
CA ARG A 75 -0.71 12.84 2.27
C ARG A 75 0.29 13.96 2.01
N ARG A 76 1.59 13.68 2.04
CA ARG A 76 2.64 14.68 1.74
C ARG A 76 2.62 15.04 0.27
N VAL A 77 2.54 14.06 -0.62
CA VAL A 77 2.47 14.26 -2.07
C VAL A 77 1.19 15.02 -2.44
N TRP A 78 0.04 14.64 -1.86
CA TRP A 78 -1.23 15.38 -2.05
C TRP A 78 -1.16 16.83 -1.56
N THR A 79 -0.44 17.08 -0.47
CA THR A 79 -0.26 18.45 0.03
C THR A 79 0.63 19.24 -0.93
N ALA A 80 1.74 18.63 -1.39
CA ALA A 80 2.66 19.24 -2.35
C ALA A 80 1.99 19.54 -3.69
N SER A 81 1.04 18.72 -4.14
CA SER A 81 0.32 18.92 -5.40
C SER A 81 -0.57 20.17 -5.43
N ARG A 82 -0.71 20.88 -4.30
CA ARG A 82 -1.40 22.18 -4.25
C ARG A 82 -0.54 23.31 -4.80
N ASP A 83 0.78 23.20 -4.64
CA ASP A 83 1.75 24.24 -4.98
C ASP A 83 2.69 23.80 -6.11
N LEU A 84 2.84 22.49 -6.33
CA LEU A 84 3.70 21.89 -7.34
C LEU A 84 2.87 21.10 -8.34
N GLN A 85 3.33 21.05 -9.59
CA GLN A 85 2.78 20.10 -10.56
C GLN A 85 3.21 18.68 -10.16
N VAL A 86 2.23 17.88 -9.73
CA VAL A 86 2.42 16.49 -9.35
C VAL A 86 1.53 15.63 -10.23
N ASN A 87 2.10 14.56 -10.76
CA ASN A 87 1.37 13.57 -11.54
C ASN A 87 0.29 12.89 -10.68
N SER A 88 -0.94 12.84 -11.19
CA SER A 88 -2.05 12.18 -10.51
C SER A 88 -1.86 10.67 -10.36
N GLU A 89 -1.12 10.02 -11.28
CA GLU A 89 -0.85 8.58 -11.20
C GLU A 89 0.07 8.25 -10.02
N SER A 90 1.05 9.11 -9.69
CA SER A 90 1.87 8.96 -8.49
C SER A 90 1.05 8.98 -7.18
N ILE A 91 0.03 9.83 -7.11
CA ILE A 91 -0.89 9.87 -5.95
C ILE A 91 -1.74 8.60 -5.89
N LYS A 92 -2.30 8.16 -7.03
CA LYS A 92 -3.09 6.92 -7.13
C LYS A 92 -2.24 5.69 -6.78
N TYR A 93 -0.98 5.66 -7.22
CA TYR A 93 -0.04 4.60 -6.91
C TYR A 93 0.16 4.45 -5.39
N LEU A 94 0.46 5.54 -4.69
CA LEU A 94 0.63 5.52 -3.22
C LEU A 94 -0.66 5.11 -2.49
N ASN A 95 -1.82 5.51 -3.02
CA ASN A 95 -3.12 5.11 -2.50
C ASN A 95 -3.32 3.58 -2.62
N ARG A 96 -3.18 3.03 -3.84
CA ARG A 96 -3.31 1.59 -4.11
C ARG A 96 -2.25 0.76 -3.41
N LEU A 97 -1.01 1.25 -3.32
CA LEU A 97 0.07 0.56 -2.60
C LEU A 97 -0.28 0.39 -1.12
N SER A 98 -0.91 1.39 -0.50
CA SER A 98 -1.32 1.26 0.89
C SER A 98 -2.43 0.21 1.08
N ASP A 99 -3.30 0.03 0.08
CA ASP A 99 -4.32 -1.02 0.09
C ASP A 99 -3.68 -2.40 -0.12
N LEU A 100 -2.72 -2.53 -1.05
CA LEU A 100 -1.94 -3.76 -1.24
C LEU A 100 -1.20 -4.17 0.04
N LEU A 101 -0.53 -3.22 0.71
CA LEU A 101 0.16 -3.48 1.98
C LEU A 101 -0.82 -3.93 3.09
N PHE A 102 -2.07 -3.45 3.07
CA PHE A 102 -3.11 -3.94 3.97
C PHE A 102 -3.49 -5.39 3.66
N VAL A 103 -3.73 -5.73 2.39
CA VAL A 103 -4.08 -7.09 1.97
C VAL A 103 -2.93 -8.07 2.27
N ILE A 104 -1.68 -7.71 1.97
CA ILE A 104 -0.51 -8.53 2.30
C ILE A 104 -0.41 -8.75 3.83
N ALA A 105 -0.67 -7.73 4.65
CA ALA A 105 -0.69 -7.89 6.10
C ALA A 105 -1.73 -8.92 6.56
N ARG A 106 -2.90 -8.98 5.92
CA ARG A 106 -3.93 -10.00 6.21
C ARG A 106 -3.47 -11.41 5.86
N VAL A 107 -2.88 -11.58 4.67
CA VAL A 107 -2.32 -12.87 4.22
C VAL A 107 -1.26 -13.35 5.22
N LEU A 108 -0.33 -12.47 5.60
CA LEU A 108 0.73 -12.78 6.55
C LEU A 108 0.18 -13.08 7.94
N ALA A 109 -0.81 -12.33 8.42
CA ALA A 109 -1.40 -12.58 9.73
C ALA A 109 -2.01 -13.98 9.82
N ARG A 110 -2.75 -14.38 8.78
CA ARG A 110 -3.31 -15.72 8.68
C ARG A 110 -2.25 -16.81 8.56
N HIS A 111 -1.15 -16.54 7.86
CA HIS A 111 -0.02 -17.48 7.77
C HIS A 111 0.73 -17.62 9.10
N GLU A 112 0.98 -16.52 9.83
CA GLU A 112 1.77 -16.51 11.07
C GLU A 112 0.96 -16.93 12.31
N THR A 113 -0.33 -16.60 12.37
CA THR A 113 -1.16 -16.78 13.59
C THR A 113 -2.54 -17.39 13.33
N GLY A 114 -2.88 -17.72 12.09
CA GLY A 114 -4.16 -18.33 11.70
C GLY A 114 -5.33 -17.35 11.51
N GLN A 115 -5.23 -16.11 12.01
CA GLN A 115 -6.30 -15.12 11.95
C GLN A 115 -5.80 -13.68 12.04
N GLU A 116 -6.59 -12.72 11.58
CA GLU A 116 -6.32 -11.29 11.79
C GLU A 116 -6.69 -10.84 13.21
N VAL A 117 -6.01 -9.82 13.73
CA VAL A 117 -6.38 -9.21 15.02
C VAL A 117 -7.56 -8.28 14.79
N LEU A 118 -8.75 -8.67 15.25
CA LEU A 118 -9.96 -7.89 15.07
C LEU A 118 -10.14 -6.89 16.23
N TRP A 119 -10.62 -5.69 15.90
CA TRP A 119 -11.07 -4.75 16.90
C TRP A 119 -12.30 -5.29 17.61
N GLN A 120 -12.27 -5.30 18.94
CA GLN A 120 -13.38 -5.76 19.76
C GLN A 120 -14.22 -4.56 20.17
N ARG A 121 -15.41 -4.42 19.59
CA ARG A 121 -16.39 -3.42 20.02
C ARG A 121 -16.82 -3.73 21.44
N LYS A 122 -16.38 -2.93 22.42
CA LYS A 122 -16.96 -2.98 23.77
C LYS A 122 -18.44 -2.61 23.64
N LYS A 123 -19.31 -3.50 24.13
CA LYS A 123 -20.75 -3.25 24.27
C LYS A 123 -21.00 -2.18 25.32
#